data_AF-A0A6L3X5M3-F1
#
_entry.id   AF-A0A6L3X5M3-F1
#
_cell.length_a   1.000
_cell.length_b   1.000
_cell.length_c   1.000
_cell.angle_alpha   90.00
_cell.angle_beta   90.00
_cell.angle_gamma   90.00
#
_symmetry.space_group_name_H-M   'P 1'
#
loop_
_entity.id
_entity.type
_entity.pdbx_description
1 polymer ?
#
loop_
_entity_poly.entity_id
_entity_poly.type
_entity_poly.pdbx_seq_one_letter_code
_entity_poly.pdbx_strand_id
1 'polypeptide(L)'
;PEGSDSEHITRYGDGTEIRYDRAAHALTITLAEGGTYKIIGKGTLDGPVEITDTLTVQGVTQINSDTNVKGNIGATQEISDGTGKMSGIRETYNGHDHKENGDGGGTTNPPNQKM
;
A
#
# COMPACT_ATOMS: atom_id res chain seq x y z
N PRO A 1 -33.04 -16.85 -11.72
CA PRO A 1 -31.62 -17.24 -11.87
C PRO A 1 -31.51 -18.72 -11.53
N GLU A 2 -30.65 -19.47 -12.23
CA GLU A 2 -30.35 -20.84 -11.82
C GLU A 2 -29.47 -20.82 -10.56
N GLY A 3 -29.76 -21.75 -9.64
CA GLY A 3 -29.04 -21.91 -8.38
C GLY A 3 -29.43 -23.24 -7.72
N SER A 4 -28.57 -23.71 -6.82
CA SER A 4 -28.85 -24.90 -6.00
C SER A 4 -29.63 -24.53 -4.73
N ASP A 5 -30.16 -25.54 -4.04
CA ASP A 5 -30.87 -25.36 -2.76
C ASP A 5 -30.01 -24.74 -1.65
N SER A 6 -28.66 -24.70 -1.78
CA SER A 6 -27.76 -24.06 -0.81
C SER A 6 -27.59 -22.56 -1.02
N GLU A 7 -28.08 -22.01 -2.14
CA GLU A 7 -27.72 -20.66 -2.57
C GLU A 7 -28.83 -19.63 -2.30
N HIS A 8 -28.42 -18.42 -1.92
CA HIS A 8 -29.27 -17.24 -1.93
C HIS A 8 -28.76 -16.27 -2.99
N ILE A 9 -29.59 -16.00 -4.01
CA ILE A 9 -29.18 -15.25 -5.21
C ILE A 9 -30.14 -14.09 -5.44
N THR A 10 -29.60 -12.88 -5.54
CA THR A 10 -30.29 -11.71 -6.06
C THR A 10 -29.61 -11.27 -7.35
N ARG A 11 -30.33 -11.32 -8.48
CA ARG A 11 -29.85 -10.86 -9.78
C ARG A 11 -30.71 -9.71 -10.28
N TYR A 12 -30.06 -8.62 -10.68
CA TYR A 12 -30.69 -7.43 -11.23
C TYR A 12 -30.76 -7.51 -12.76
N GLY A 13 -31.64 -6.71 -13.38
CA GLY A 13 -31.89 -6.76 -14.84
C GLY A 13 -30.71 -6.31 -15.70
N ASP A 14 -29.73 -5.61 -15.11
CA ASP A 14 -28.48 -5.20 -15.74
C ASP A 14 -27.39 -6.29 -15.71
N GLY A 15 -27.64 -7.42 -15.03
CA GLY A 15 -26.71 -8.53 -14.88
C GLY A 15 -25.91 -8.52 -13.58
N THR A 16 -26.02 -7.48 -12.73
CA THR A 16 -25.41 -7.49 -11.39
C THR A 16 -25.99 -8.62 -10.54
N GLU A 17 -25.14 -9.34 -9.80
CA GLU A 17 -25.53 -10.47 -8.96
C GLU A 17 -24.89 -10.40 -7.57
N ILE A 18 -25.70 -10.69 -6.55
CA ILE A 18 -25.25 -10.96 -5.18
C ILE A 18 -25.62 -12.42 -4.88
N ARG A 19 -24.63 -13.24 -4.52
CA ARG A 19 -24.78 -14.68 -4.29
C ARG A 19 -24.13 -15.08 -2.98
N TYR A 20 -24.88 -15.77 -2.11
CA TYR A 20 -24.35 -16.43 -0.94
C TYR A 20 -24.56 -17.95 -1.04
N ASP A 21 -23.48 -18.73 -1.07
CA ASP A 21 -23.51 -20.19 -1.03
C ASP A 21 -23.22 -20.70 0.37
N ARG A 22 -24.21 -21.36 0.99
CA ARG A 22 -24.11 -21.91 2.34
C ARG A 22 -23.20 -23.12 2.44
N ALA A 23 -23.03 -23.89 1.37
CA ALA A 23 -22.17 -25.08 1.37
C ALA A 23 -20.68 -24.68 1.32
N ALA A 24 -20.36 -23.67 0.52
CA ALA A 24 -19.00 -23.12 0.42
C ALA A 24 -18.69 -22.03 1.47
N HIS A 25 -19.70 -21.53 2.20
CA HIS A 25 -19.62 -20.37 3.08
C HIS A 25 -19.09 -19.11 2.36
N ALA A 26 -19.48 -18.92 1.11
CA ALA A 26 -18.93 -17.90 0.22
C ALA A 26 -19.98 -16.85 -0.16
N LEU A 27 -19.64 -15.56 0.01
CA LEU A 27 -20.38 -14.43 -0.51
C LEU A 27 -19.64 -13.86 -1.73
N THR A 28 -20.35 -13.73 -2.85
CA THR A 28 -19.84 -13.12 -4.07
C THR A 28 -20.77 -11.99 -4.51
N ILE A 29 -20.18 -10.84 -4.84
CA ILE A 29 -20.87 -9.72 -5.47
C ILE A 29 -20.19 -9.48 -6.82
N THR A 30 -20.94 -9.67 -7.91
CA THR A 30 -20.47 -9.46 -9.27
C THR A 30 -21.26 -8.30 -9.87
N LEU A 31 -20.58 -7.19 -10.15
CA LEU A 31 -21.20 -6.03 -10.79
C LEU A 31 -21.20 -6.22 -12.30
N ALA A 32 -22.25 -5.74 -12.97
CA ALA A 32 -22.25 -5.59 -14.42
C ALA A 32 -21.12 -4.64 -14.88
N GLU A 33 -20.79 -4.67 -16.18
CA GLU A 33 -19.76 -3.81 -16.76
C GLU A 33 -20.03 -2.32 -16.43
N GLY A 34 -18.99 -1.62 -15.95
CA GLY A 34 -19.11 -0.23 -15.50
C GLY A 34 -19.81 -0.03 -14.15
N GLY A 35 -20.25 -1.10 -13.48
CA GLY A 35 -20.84 -1.03 -12.15
C GLY A 35 -19.85 -0.54 -11.09
N THR A 36 -20.37 0.14 -10.08
CA THR A 36 -19.57 0.63 -8.94
C THR A 36 -20.23 0.23 -7.62
N TYR A 37 -19.45 0.15 -6.54
CA TYR A 37 -19.96 -0.04 -5.19
C TYR A 37 -19.40 1.05 -4.27
N LYS A 38 -20.19 1.41 -3.25
CA LYS A 38 -19.78 2.36 -2.23
C LYS A 38 -20.38 1.94 -0.89
N ILE A 39 -19.54 1.83 0.12
CA ILE A 39 -19.95 1.60 1.52
C ILE A 39 -19.73 2.90 2.28
N ILE A 40 -20.76 3.40 2.97
CA ILE A 40 -20.69 4.65 3.74
C ILE A 40 -20.85 4.30 5.22
N GLY A 41 -19.85 4.63 6.03
CA GLY A 41 -19.85 4.38 7.47
C GLY A 41 -18.46 4.00 7.98
N LYS A 42 -18.39 3.68 9.27
CA LYS A 42 -17.21 3.03 9.88
C LYS A 42 -17.38 1.52 9.74
N GLY A 43 -16.27 0.80 9.51
CA GLY A 43 -16.29 -0.64 9.38
C GLY A 43 -14.94 -1.27 9.74
N THR A 44 -14.96 -2.59 9.91
CA THR A 44 -13.79 -3.43 10.16
C THR A 44 -13.86 -4.61 9.21
N LEU A 45 -12.72 -4.95 8.59
CA LEU A 45 -12.54 -6.22 7.87
C LEU A 45 -11.71 -7.13 8.79
N ASP A 46 -12.37 -8.13 9.36
CA ASP A 46 -11.76 -9.06 10.31
C ASP A 46 -11.41 -10.37 9.60
N GLY A 47 -10.22 -10.39 9.00
CA GLY A 47 -9.72 -11.50 8.20
C GLY A 47 -8.71 -11.02 7.14
N PRO A 48 -8.09 -11.96 6.40
CA PRO A 48 -7.24 -11.62 5.27
C PRO A 48 -8.02 -10.85 4.20
N VAL A 49 -7.39 -9.81 3.63
CA VAL A 49 -7.97 -9.00 2.55
C VAL A 49 -6.98 -8.98 1.40
N GLU A 50 -7.45 -9.33 0.20
CA GLU A 50 -6.69 -9.22 -1.04
C GLU A 50 -7.29 -8.12 -1.93
N ILE A 51 -6.42 -7.26 -2.46
CA ILE A 51 -6.76 -6.24 -3.46
C ILE A 51 -5.83 -6.51 -4.66
N THR A 52 -6.41 -6.84 -5.80
CA THR A 52 -5.69 -7.35 -6.97
C THR A 52 -5.26 -6.27 -7.96
N ASP A 53 -5.82 -5.07 -7.83
CA ASP A 53 -5.50 -3.91 -8.64
C ASP A 53 -4.99 -2.78 -7.74
N THR A 54 -5.72 -1.66 -7.63
CA THR A 54 -5.23 -0.45 -6.98
C THR A 54 -5.95 -0.17 -5.66
N LEU A 55 -5.20 0.18 -4.61
CA LEU A 55 -5.72 0.74 -3.36
C LEU A 55 -5.32 2.22 -3.24
N THR A 56 -6.31 3.08 -3.08
CA THR A 56 -6.12 4.51 -2.75
C THR A 56 -6.75 4.81 -1.40
N VAL A 57 -6.00 5.43 -0.49
CA VAL A 57 -6.47 5.83 0.86
C VAL A 57 -6.33 7.34 1.01
N GLN A 58 -7.45 8.05 1.21
CA GLN A 58 -7.48 9.52 1.32
C GLN A 58 -7.18 10.04 2.74
N GLY A 59 -6.61 9.20 3.61
CA GLY A 59 -6.39 9.48 5.02
C GLY A 59 -5.13 8.78 5.56
N VAL A 60 -5.07 8.63 6.87
CA VAL A 60 -3.94 7.96 7.53
C VAL A 60 -4.06 6.45 7.37
N THR A 61 -3.01 5.83 6.85
CA THR A 61 -2.82 4.38 6.89
C THR A 61 -1.91 4.05 8.07
N GLN A 62 -2.32 3.11 8.93
CA GLN A 62 -1.49 2.54 9.98
C GLN A 62 -1.34 1.03 9.73
N ILE A 63 -0.09 0.55 9.77
CA ILE A 63 0.24 -0.87 9.67
C ILE A 63 0.93 -1.26 10.97
N ASN A 64 0.30 -2.14 11.73
CA ASN A 64 0.76 -2.53 13.07
C ASN A 64 1.80 -3.69 13.05
N SER A 65 2.22 -4.12 11.86
CA SER A 65 3.13 -5.25 11.66
C SER A 65 4.02 -4.97 10.44
N ASP A 66 4.77 -5.97 10.00
CA ASP A 66 5.70 -5.87 8.88
C ASP A 66 4.98 -5.51 7.57
N THR A 67 5.67 -4.72 6.75
CA THR A 67 5.22 -4.35 5.40
C THR A 67 6.26 -4.82 4.39
N ASN A 68 5.86 -5.65 3.42
CA ASN A 68 6.70 -6.03 2.30
C ASN A 68 6.22 -5.32 1.03
N VAL A 69 7.11 -4.57 0.37
CA VAL A 69 6.83 -3.86 -0.87
C VAL A 69 7.75 -4.41 -1.96
N LYS A 70 7.16 -5.08 -2.96
CA LYS A 70 7.91 -5.63 -4.11
C LYS A 70 8.38 -4.55 -5.08
N GLY A 71 7.64 -3.44 -5.16
CA GLY A 71 7.95 -2.29 -6.01
C GLY A 71 8.65 -1.15 -5.26
N ASN A 72 8.60 0.05 -5.84
CA ASN A 72 9.17 1.24 -5.23
C ASN A 72 8.23 1.84 -4.18
N ILE A 73 8.80 2.45 -3.14
CA ILE A 73 8.09 3.32 -2.21
C ILE A 73 8.39 4.77 -2.59
N GLY A 74 7.35 5.52 -2.97
CA GLY A 74 7.42 6.95 -3.21
C GLY A 74 6.85 7.72 -2.02
N ALA A 75 7.60 8.67 -1.48
CA ALA A 75 7.12 9.60 -0.47
C ALA A 75 7.43 11.03 -0.91
N THR A 76 6.43 11.92 -0.81
CA THR A 76 6.59 13.35 -1.08
C THR A 76 7.06 14.14 0.14
N GLN A 77 7.07 13.48 1.30
CA GLN A 77 7.51 14.02 2.58
C GLN A 77 8.60 13.11 3.17
N GLU A 78 8.79 13.16 4.49
CA GLU A 78 9.83 12.40 5.17
C GLU A 78 9.49 10.90 5.29
N ILE A 79 10.52 10.07 5.18
CA ILE A 79 10.48 8.66 5.60
C ILE A 79 11.38 8.51 6.83
N SER A 80 10.85 7.87 7.87
CA SER A 80 11.53 7.59 9.14
C SER A 80 11.41 6.11 9.46
N ASP A 81 12.50 5.49 9.89
CA ASP A 81 12.56 4.04 10.19
C ASP A 81 12.65 3.74 11.70
N GLY A 82 12.43 4.77 12.53
CA GLY A 82 12.51 4.70 13.98
C GLY A 82 13.91 4.98 14.54
N THR A 83 14.96 4.85 13.73
CA THR A 83 16.34 5.17 14.12
C THR A 83 16.79 6.49 13.49
N GLY A 84 16.43 6.71 12.22
CA GLY A 84 16.79 7.89 11.45
C GLY A 84 15.71 8.29 10.47
N LYS A 85 16.05 9.27 9.63
CA LYS A 85 15.18 9.83 8.60
C LYS A 85 15.95 9.98 7.30
N MET A 86 15.23 9.94 6.19
CA MET A 86 15.84 10.19 4.87
C MET A 86 16.48 11.58 4.77
N SER A 87 15.95 12.61 5.45
CA SER A 87 16.63 13.92 5.57
C SER A 87 17.98 13.84 6.26
N GLY A 88 18.09 13.15 7.39
CA GLY A 88 19.37 12.98 8.08
C GLY A 88 20.40 12.23 7.24
N ILE A 89 19.94 11.25 6.45
CA ILE A 89 20.80 10.55 5.48
C ILE A 89 21.27 11.52 4.39
N ARG A 90 20.37 12.35 3.84
CA ARG A 90 20.73 13.38 2.85
C ARG A 90 21.71 14.39 3.42
N GLU A 91 21.54 14.85 4.65
CA GLU A 91 22.47 15.78 5.32
C GLU A 91 23.86 15.16 5.49
N THR A 92 23.90 13.93 6.01
CA THR A 92 25.16 13.19 6.18
C THR A 92 25.87 13.01 4.84
N TYR A 93 25.15 12.57 3.80
CA TYR A 93 25.72 12.43 2.47
C TYR A 93 26.15 13.78 1.88
N ASN A 94 25.31 14.81 1.95
CA ASN A 94 25.60 16.10 1.33
C ASN A 94 26.74 16.84 2.05
N GLY A 95 27.02 16.53 3.31
CA GLY A 95 28.03 17.19 4.14
C GLY A 95 29.28 16.36 4.43
N HIS A 96 29.34 15.07 4.06
CA HIS A 96 30.49 14.24 4.43
C HIS A 96 31.77 14.67 3.73
N ASP A 97 32.90 14.52 4.41
CA ASP A 97 34.24 14.63 3.86
C ASP A 97 35.08 13.41 4.26
N HIS A 98 36.31 13.33 3.77
CA HIS A 98 37.26 12.30 4.13
C HIS A 98 38.64 12.91 4.35
N LYS A 99 39.46 12.27 5.18
CA LYS A 99 40.90 12.57 5.21
C LYS A 99 41.51 12.21 3.86
N GLU A 100 42.32 13.09 3.33
CA GLU A 100 43.04 12.83 2.09
C GLU A 100 44.08 11.73 2.30
N ASN A 101 44.29 10.91 1.26
CA ASN A 101 45.32 9.88 1.30
C ASN A 101 46.69 10.50 0.99
N GLY A 102 47.72 10.13 1.76
CA GLY A 102 49.11 10.58 1.58
C GLY A 102 49.59 11.56 2.64
N ASP A 103 50.79 12.13 2.43
CA ASP A 103 51.48 12.96 3.43
C ASP A 103 50.87 14.37 3.61
N GLY A 104 49.90 14.73 2.79
CA GLY A 104 49.28 16.07 2.78
C GLY A 104 48.41 16.38 4.00
N GLY A 105 47.91 15.36 4.71
CA GLY A 105 47.15 15.52 5.96
C GLY A 105 45.84 16.31 5.86
N GLY A 106 45.37 16.60 4.63
CA GLY A 106 44.19 17.41 4.35
C GLY A 106 42.87 16.67 4.56
N THR A 107 41.77 17.40 4.33
CA THR A 107 40.41 16.87 4.30
C THR A 107 39.78 17.25 2.97
N THR A 108 39.09 16.32 2.32
CA THR A 108 38.42 16.56 1.05
C THR A 108 37.30 17.58 1.21
N ASN A 109 36.90 18.23 0.12
CA ASN A 109 35.63 18.94 0.12
C ASN A 109 34.45 17.94 0.17
N PRO A 110 33.25 18.39 0.60
CA PRO A 110 32.05 17.59 0.48
C PRO A 110 31.68 17.25 -0.98
N PRO A 111 30.82 16.24 -1.21
CA PRO A 111 30.38 15.87 -2.55
C PRO A 111 29.83 17.06 -3.34
N ASN A 112 30.25 17.16 -4.60
CA ASN A 112 29.72 18.16 -5.53
C ASN A 112 28.34 17.76 -6.10
N GLN A 113 28.01 16.45 -6.12
CA GLN A 113 26.68 15.94 -6.38
C GLN A 113 25.91 15.85 -5.06
N LYS A 114 24.71 16.42 -5.02
CA LYS A 114 23.83 16.37 -3.86
C LYS A 114 22.70 15.36 -4.07
N MET A 115 22.30 14.70 -2.98
CA MET A 115 21.05 13.94 -2.88
C MET A 115 19.87 14.86 -2.57
#